data_AF-A0A538IR82-F1
#
_entry.id   AF-A0A538IR82-F1
#
_cell.length_a   1.000
_cell.length_b   1.000
_cell.length_c   1.000
_cell.angle_alpha   90.00
_cell.angle_beta   90.00
_cell.angle_gamma   90.00
#
_symmetry.space_group_name_H-M   'P 1'
#
loop_
_entity.id
_entity.type
_entity.pdbx_description
1 polymer ?
#
loop_
_entity_poly.entity_id
_entity_poly.type
_entity_poly.pdbx_seq_one_letter_code
_entity_poly.pdbx_strand_id
1 'polypeptide(L)'
;LAEELTSDEPESVEELLRRATEVVSHFTHHAAAVLSRRARPSTLRRLELFPVGSRMAMLVLIAENGRVEQRMLPLDGSLAEKDVDALGARLAAELHGVALEEAQRRLAAIAPSDAGERQLLDDIAGGFQSLLDSEDHIFVGGVANLAGEQAFERDTLSRLYETLEHQKEMLQLLASTLDPPVSVRIGSEHDSQDLHSVSVVVAGFSPGANGLGSVGIIGPTRMDYERVIATANAVARMLEATLGVPDAS
;
A
#
# COMPACT_ATOMS: atom_id res chain seq x y z
N LEU A 1 7.14 13.32 -26.14
CA LEU A 1 6.95 12.44 -24.96
C LEU A 1 8.18 12.44 -24.06
N ALA A 2 9.41 12.33 -24.59
CA ALA A 2 10.64 12.36 -23.78
C ALA A 2 11.20 13.77 -23.47
N GLU A 3 10.79 14.82 -24.18
CA GLU A 3 11.41 16.16 -24.06
C GLU A 3 10.77 17.10 -23.03
N GLU A 4 9.56 16.84 -22.52
CA GLU A 4 8.90 17.71 -21.52
C GLU A 4 9.31 17.41 -20.07
N LEU A 5 10.17 16.42 -19.82
CA LEU A 5 10.47 15.90 -18.48
C LEU A 5 11.94 16.07 -18.04
N THR A 6 12.75 16.84 -18.76
CA THR A 6 14.16 17.08 -18.39
C THR A 6 14.34 18.51 -17.88
N SER A 7 14.06 18.75 -16.61
CA SER A 7 14.53 19.93 -15.86
C SER A 7 15.62 19.51 -14.88
N ASP A 8 16.71 20.29 -14.86
CA ASP A 8 18.07 19.98 -14.41
C ASP A 8 18.29 20.12 -12.87
N GLU A 9 17.35 19.63 -12.05
CA GLU A 9 17.54 19.49 -10.59
C GLU A 9 17.20 18.06 -10.16
N PRO A 10 17.77 17.53 -9.05
CA PRO A 10 17.36 16.22 -8.54
C PRO A 10 15.88 16.30 -8.13
N GLU A 11 15.00 15.94 -9.05
CA GLU A 11 13.57 15.84 -8.79
C GLU A 11 13.37 14.86 -7.64
N SER A 12 12.71 15.32 -6.58
CA SER A 12 12.28 14.41 -5.53
C SER A 12 11.37 13.35 -6.18
N VAL A 13 11.42 12.12 -5.69
CA VAL A 13 10.54 11.03 -6.16
C VAL A 13 9.07 11.48 -6.16
N GLU A 14 8.67 12.31 -5.20
CA GLU A 14 7.32 12.86 -5.10
C GLU A 14 6.98 13.83 -6.25
N GLU A 15 7.92 14.68 -6.66
CA GLU A 15 7.77 15.60 -7.80
C GLU A 15 7.53 14.81 -9.10
N LEU A 16 8.32 13.75 -9.31
CA LEU A 16 8.20 12.87 -10.46
C LEU A 16 6.83 12.16 -10.50
N LEU A 17 6.40 11.61 -9.35
CA LEU A 17 5.10 10.95 -9.23
C LEU A 17 3.93 11.92 -9.48
N ARG A 18 4.04 13.17 -9.00
CA ARG A 18 3.06 14.24 -9.26
C ARG A 18 3.01 14.63 -10.74
N ARG A 19 4.16 14.77 -11.42
CA ARG A 19 4.17 15.04 -12.86
C ARG A 19 3.59 13.90 -13.67
N ALA A 20 3.84 12.65 -13.25
CA ALA A 20 3.25 11.49 -13.90
C ALA A 20 1.71 11.52 -13.86
N THR A 21 1.09 11.92 -12.73
CA THR A 21 -0.38 12.05 -12.67
C THR A 21 -0.88 13.14 -13.61
N GLU A 22 -0.19 14.29 -13.70
CA GLU A 22 -0.53 15.39 -14.60
C GLU A 22 -0.46 14.97 -16.07
N VAL A 23 0.61 14.26 -16.47
CA VAL A 23 0.77 13.73 -17.83
C VAL A 23 -0.34 12.75 -18.17
N VAL A 24 -0.60 11.77 -17.30
CA VAL A 24 -1.68 10.79 -17.52
C VAL A 24 -3.02 11.49 -17.68
N SER A 25 -3.31 12.44 -16.80
CA SER A 25 -4.56 13.19 -16.84
C SER A 25 -4.69 14.01 -18.13
N HIS A 26 -3.64 14.73 -18.53
CA HIS A 26 -3.63 15.53 -19.74
C HIS A 26 -3.86 14.68 -21.00
N PHE A 27 -3.21 13.52 -21.07
CA PHE A 27 -3.31 12.62 -22.22
C PHE A 27 -4.55 11.74 -22.21
N THR A 28 -5.34 11.67 -21.14
CA THR A 28 -6.58 10.89 -21.10
C THR A 28 -7.85 11.72 -20.92
N HIS A 29 -7.72 12.99 -20.52
CA HIS A 29 -8.85 13.84 -20.10
C HIS A 29 -9.66 13.23 -18.95
N HIS A 30 -9.01 12.42 -18.10
CA HIS A 30 -9.61 11.79 -16.94
C HIS A 30 -8.86 12.18 -15.66
N ALA A 31 -9.41 11.84 -14.50
CA ALA A 31 -8.63 11.91 -13.27
C ALA A 31 -7.62 10.77 -13.25
N ALA A 32 -6.43 11.06 -12.73
CA ALA A 32 -5.35 10.10 -12.62
C ALA A 32 -4.86 10.06 -11.18
N ALA A 33 -4.48 8.87 -10.73
CA ALA A 33 -3.85 8.66 -9.44
C ALA A 33 -2.59 7.82 -9.62
N VAL A 34 -1.54 8.13 -8.89
CA VAL A 34 -0.34 7.29 -8.80
C VAL A 34 -0.18 6.88 -7.34
N LEU A 35 -0.20 5.57 -7.12
CA LEU A 35 0.09 4.96 -5.84
C LEU A 35 1.55 4.51 -5.85
N SER A 36 2.32 4.94 -4.85
CA SER A 36 3.65 4.43 -4.58
C SER A 36 3.64 3.78 -3.20
N ARG A 37 3.82 2.46 -3.17
CA ARG A 37 4.06 1.71 -1.94
C ARG A 37 5.57 1.52 -1.82
N ARG A 38 6.19 2.19 -0.87
CA ARG A 38 7.58 1.87 -0.49
C ARG A 38 7.58 0.53 0.23
N ALA A 39 7.59 -0.57 -0.53
CA ALA A 39 8.03 -1.85 0.02
C ALA A 39 9.54 -1.70 0.21
N ARG A 40 9.98 -1.45 1.44
CA ARG A 40 11.33 -1.84 1.79
C ARG A 40 11.22 -3.30 2.19
N PRO A 41 11.56 -4.27 1.30
CA PRO A 41 11.76 -5.63 1.76
C PRO A 41 12.75 -5.54 2.92
N SER A 42 12.27 -5.91 4.09
CA SER A 42 12.99 -5.73 5.33
C SER A 42 12.90 -7.02 6.09
N THR A 43 13.97 -7.34 6.79
CA THR A 43 14.01 -8.47 7.69
C THR A 43 13.81 -7.97 9.11
N LEU A 44 13.30 -8.84 9.96
CA LEU A 44 13.20 -8.58 11.38
C LEU A 44 14.60 -8.56 11.98
N ARG A 45 15.07 -7.39 12.39
CA ARG A 45 16.34 -7.22 13.09
C ARG A 45 16.24 -7.67 14.54
N ARG A 46 15.15 -7.30 15.22
CA ARG A 46 14.94 -7.63 16.64
C ARG A 46 13.47 -7.73 16.99
N LEU A 47 13.14 -8.70 17.84
CA LEU A 47 11.88 -8.81 18.55
C LEU A 47 12.18 -8.93 20.04
N GLU A 48 11.57 -8.06 20.82
CA GLU A 48 11.59 -8.12 22.27
C GLU A 48 10.14 -8.16 22.75
N LEU A 49 9.83 -9.13 23.61
CA LEU A 49 8.55 -9.25 24.27
C LEU A 49 8.83 -9.47 25.75
N PHE A 50 8.30 -8.60 26.60
CA PHE A 50 8.50 -8.69 28.04
C PHE A 50 7.23 -8.26 28.79
N PRO A 51 6.90 -8.93 29.91
CA PRO A 51 5.74 -8.60 30.71
C PRO A 51 5.91 -7.24 31.40
N VAL A 52 4.81 -6.50 31.50
CA VAL A 52 4.70 -5.24 32.22
C VAL A 52 3.62 -5.41 33.30
N GLY A 53 4.01 -6.04 34.40
CA GLY A 53 3.08 -6.52 35.42
C GLY A 53 2.23 -7.69 34.92
N SER A 54 1.13 -7.98 35.63
CA SER A 54 0.35 -9.21 35.43
C SER A 54 -0.71 -9.15 34.32
N ARG A 55 -0.93 -7.98 33.70
CA ARG A 55 -2.04 -7.75 32.75
C ARG A 55 -1.62 -7.19 31.41
N MET A 56 -0.33 -6.92 31.22
CA MET A 56 0.18 -6.30 30.01
C MET A 56 1.54 -6.87 29.65
N ALA A 57 1.87 -6.86 28.37
CA ALA A 57 3.21 -7.08 27.84
C ALA A 57 3.59 -5.94 26.89
N MET A 58 4.89 -5.63 26.79
CA MET A 58 5.42 -4.72 25.78
C MET A 58 6.06 -5.54 24.67
N LEU A 59 5.60 -5.29 23.44
CA LEU A 59 6.22 -5.78 22.22
C LEU A 59 7.06 -4.66 21.61
N VAL A 60 8.29 -4.97 21.24
CA VAL A 60 9.17 -4.12 20.44
C VAL A 60 9.66 -4.91 19.24
N LEU A 61 9.30 -4.45 18.04
CA LEU A 61 9.80 -5.00 16.78
C LEU A 61 10.70 -3.96 16.12
N ILE A 62 11.87 -4.38 15.67
CA ILE A 62 12.82 -3.55 14.93
C ILE A 62 13.13 -4.24 13.61
N ALA A 63 12.96 -3.51 12.52
CA ALA A 63 13.31 -3.98 11.18
C ALA A 63 14.69 -3.45 10.76
N GLU A 64 15.37 -4.13 9.82
CA GLU A 64 16.70 -3.70 9.34
C GLU A 64 16.70 -2.32 8.68
N ASN A 65 15.57 -1.93 8.09
CA ASN A 65 15.37 -0.58 7.53
C ASN A 65 15.21 0.53 8.59
N GLY A 66 15.32 0.21 9.88
CA GLY A 66 15.22 1.17 10.99
C GLY A 66 13.80 1.45 11.48
N ARG A 67 12.77 0.85 10.87
CA ARG A 67 11.40 0.94 11.41
C ARG A 67 11.31 0.24 12.76
N VAL A 68 10.61 0.88 13.69
CA VAL A 68 10.38 0.37 15.04
C VAL A 68 8.88 0.39 15.30
N GLU A 69 8.33 -0.74 15.73
CA GLU A 69 6.96 -0.85 16.22
C GLU A 69 7.00 -1.17 17.71
N GLN A 70 6.27 -0.40 18.51
CA GLN A 70 6.18 -0.56 19.96
C GLN A 70 4.73 -0.62 20.38
N ARG A 71 4.34 -1.70 21.06
CA ARG A 71 2.93 -1.92 21.37
C ARG A 71 2.74 -2.57 22.73
N MET A 72 1.83 -2.00 23.51
CA MET A 72 1.32 -2.61 24.73
C MET A 72 0.24 -3.64 24.37
N LEU A 73 0.46 -4.90 24.73
CA LEU A 73 -0.44 -6.01 24.47
C LEU A 73 -1.17 -6.38 25.78
N PRO A 74 -2.50 -6.49 25.78
CA PRO A 74 -3.24 -6.93 26.95
C PRO A 74 -2.99 -8.42 27.20
N LEU A 75 -2.80 -8.79 28.47
CA LEU A 75 -2.80 -10.17 28.92
C LEU A 75 -4.13 -10.43 29.65
N ASP A 76 -4.77 -11.55 29.34
CA ASP A 76 -6.01 -11.98 30.02
C ASP A 76 -5.77 -12.54 31.43
N GLY A 77 -4.50 -12.63 31.84
CA GLY A 77 -4.05 -13.14 33.13
C GLY A 77 -3.92 -14.67 33.19
N SER A 78 -4.15 -15.37 32.06
CA SER A 78 -3.97 -16.82 31.96
C SER A 78 -2.50 -17.21 31.80
N LEU A 79 -1.69 -16.34 31.21
CA LEU A 79 -0.25 -16.53 31.00
C LEU A 79 0.55 -16.02 32.19
N ALA A 80 1.49 -16.83 32.69
CA ALA A 80 2.47 -16.35 33.66
C ALA A 80 3.57 -15.53 32.95
N GLU A 81 4.23 -14.64 33.68
CA GLU A 81 5.33 -13.80 33.16
C GLU A 81 6.41 -14.64 32.45
N LYS A 82 6.78 -15.78 33.03
CA LYS A 82 7.73 -16.74 32.44
C LYS A 82 7.31 -17.30 31.08
N ASP A 83 6.00 -17.44 30.84
CA ASP A 83 5.47 -18.02 29.61
C ASP A 83 5.51 -16.97 28.49
N VAL A 84 5.25 -15.70 28.84
CA VAL A 84 5.45 -14.54 27.96
C VAL A 84 6.92 -14.40 27.56
N ASP A 85 7.83 -14.47 28.53
CA ASP A 85 9.29 -14.41 28.27
C ASP A 85 9.75 -15.57 27.38
N ALA A 86 9.28 -16.79 27.66
CA ALA A 86 9.62 -17.98 26.88
C ALA A 86 9.11 -17.88 25.44
N LEU A 87 7.88 -17.38 25.25
CA LEU A 87 7.32 -17.11 23.92
C LEU A 87 8.15 -16.06 23.19
N GLY A 88 8.47 -14.95 23.85
CA GLY A 88 9.30 -13.88 23.30
C GLY A 88 10.66 -14.38 22.82
N ALA A 89 11.36 -15.15 23.65
CA ALA A 89 12.66 -15.73 23.30
C ALA A 89 12.56 -16.72 22.14
N ARG A 90 11.52 -17.56 22.09
CA ARG A 90 11.26 -18.48 20.98
C ARG A 90 11.07 -17.74 19.67
N LEU A 91 10.18 -16.74 19.66
CA LEU A 91 9.90 -15.93 18.46
C LEU A 91 11.12 -15.12 18.02
N ALA A 92 11.87 -14.54 18.96
CA ALA A 92 13.09 -13.81 18.66
C ALA A 92 14.13 -14.71 17.96
N ALA A 93 14.30 -15.95 18.41
CA ALA A 93 15.23 -16.90 17.80
C ALA A 93 14.75 -17.39 16.42
N GLU A 94 13.45 -17.64 16.25
CA GLU A 94 12.90 -18.20 15.02
C GLU A 94 12.74 -17.17 13.89
N LEU A 95 12.49 -15.91 14.24
CA LEU A 95 12.14 -14.85 13.29
C LEU A 95 13.29 -13.87 13.02
N HIS A 96 14.41 -13.95 13.74
CA HIS A 96 15.56 -13.08 13.49
C HIS A 96 16.11 -13.25 12.06
N GLY A 97 16.28 -12.13 11.36
CA GLY A 97 16.75 -12.11 9.97
C GLY A 97 15.74 -12.63 8.95
N VAL A 98 14.53 -13.00 9.36
CA VAL A 98 13.47 -13.45 8.46
C VAL A 98 12.77 -12.23 7.85
N ALA A 99 12.43 -12.30 6.56
CA ALA A 99 11.64 -11.28 5.88
C ALA A 99 10.31 -11.07 6.62
N LEU A 100 9.87 -9.82 6.80
CA LEU A 100 8.70 -9.49 7.63
C LEU A 100 7.42 -10.24 7.19
N GLU A 101 7.21 -10.40 5.88
CA GLU A 101 6.06 -11.13 5.33
C GLU A 101 6.13 -12.63 5.64
N GLU A 102 7.33 -13.20 5.60
CA GLU A 102 7.57 -14.60 5.97
C GLU A 102 7.45 -14.80 7.48
N ALA A 103 7.92 -13.84 8.28
CA ALA A 103 7.78 -13.87 9.73
C ALA A 103 6.30 -13.87 10.14
N GLN A 104 5.47 -13.04 9.48
CA GLN A 104 4.02 -13.03 9.69
C GLN A 104 3.37 -14.37 9.34
N ARG A 105 3.76 -14.99 8.21
CA ARG A 105 3.26 -16.33 7.82
C ARG A 105 3.65 -17.41 8.83
N ARG A 106 4.91 -17.40 9.31
CA ARG A 106 5.37 -18.35 10.32
C ARG A 106 4.63 -18.19 11.63
N LEU A 107 4.44 -16.94 12.09
CA LEU A 107 3.68 -16.64 13.29
C LEU A 107 2.25 -17.19 13.21
N ALA A 108 1.56 -16.99 12.07
CA ALA A 108 0.22 -17.52 11.83
C ALA A 108 0.14 -19.06 11.79
N ALA A 109 1.27 -19.74 11.51
CA ALA A 109 1.36 -21.20 11.50
C ALA A 109 1.65 -21.81 12.89
N ILE A 110 1.97 -20.99 13.90
CA ILE A 110 2.22 -21.48 15.26
C ILE A 110 0.90 -21.98 15.86
N ALA A 111 0.87 -23.24 16.28
CA ALA A 111 -0.25 -23.79 17.02
C ALA A 111 -0.20 -23.27 18.47
N PRO A 112 -1.18 -22.48 18.93
CA PRO A 112 -1.20 -21.99 20.31
C PRO A 112 -1.52 -23.13 21.28
N SER A 113 -0.91 -23.08 22.47
CA SER A 113 -1.14 -24.08 23.52
C SER A 113 -2.47 -23.87 24.24
N ASP A 114 -2.91 -22.61 24.35
CA ASP A 114 -4.18 -22.21 24.97
C ASP A 114 -4.77 -20.92 24.37
N ALA A 115 -5.87 -20.43 24.94
CA ALA A 115 -6.55 -19.23 24.47
C ALA A 115 -5.76 -17.93 24.74
N GLY A 116 -5.00 -17.87 25.83
CA GLY A 116 -4.17 -16.72 26.17
C GLY A 116 -2.99 -16.58 25.22
N GLU A 117 -2.30 -17.70 24.92
CA GLU A 117 -1.22 -17.73 23.93
C GLU A 117 -1.75 -17.39 22.53
N ARG A 118 -2.96 -17.87 22.16
CA ARG A 118 -3.60 -17.48 20.90
C ARG A 118 -3.82 -15.97 20.80
N GLN A 119 -4.44 -15.36 21.81
CA GLN A 119 -4.68 -13.92 21.82
C GLN A 119 -3.38 -13.13 21.71
N LEU A 120 -2.34 -13.54 22.45
CA LEU A 120 -1.03 -12.90 22.40
C LEU A 120 -0.36 -13.04 21.03
N LEU A 121 -0.44 -14.20 20.38
CA LEU A 121 0.07 -14.40 19.02
C LEU A 121 -0.67 -13.52 18.00
N ASP A 122 -1.99 -13.41 18.10
CA ASP A 122 -2.80 -12.54 17.24
C ASP A 122 -2.41 -11.06 17.43
N ASP A 123 -2.19 -10.65 18.68
CA ASP A 123 -1.73 -9.30 19.02
C ASP A 123 -0.31 -8.99 18.50
N ILE A 124 0.60 -9.97 18.56
CA ILE A 124 1.94 -9.88 17.96
C ILE A 124 1.84 -9.80 16.43
N ALA A 125 0.96 -10.57 15.81
CA ALA A 125 0.72 -10.54 14.36
C ALA A 125 0.24 -9.16 13.90
N GLY A 126 -0.59 -8.49 14.72
CA GLY A 126 -0.97 -7.10 14.52
C GLY A 126 0.23 -6.14 14.51
N GLY A 127 1.24 -6.35 15.35
CA GLY A 127 2.48 -5.57 15.34
C GLY A 127 3.31 -5.77 14.06
N PHE A 128 3.42 -7.01 13.58
CA PHE A 128 4.08 -7.28 12.28
C PHE A 128 3.32 -6.62 11.12
N GLN A 129 1.98 -6.64 11.16
CA GLN A 129 1.17 -5.94 10.16
C GLN A 129 1.49 -4.43 10.14
N SER A 130 1.61 -3.78 11.30
CA SER A 130 1.97 -2.35 11.37
C SER A 130 3.39 -2.04 10.85
N LEU A 131 4.34 -2.97 10.97
CA LEU A 131 5.66 -2.85 10.33
C LEU A 131 5.60 -3.02 8.81
N LEU A 132 4.71 -3.90 8.34
CA LEU A 132 4.48 -4.18 6.93
C LEU A 132 3.65 -3.12 6.23
N ASP A 133 2.79 -2.41 6.96
CA ASP A 133 2.00 -1.31 6.43
C ASP A 133 2.97 -0.26 5.85
N SER A 134 3.00 -0.19 4.52
CA SER A 134 3.80 0.75 3.77
C SER A 134 3.28 2.16 4.02
N GLU A 135 4.18 3.15 4.03
CA GLU A 135 3.74 4.52 3.72
C GLU A 135 3.32 4.51 2.25
N ASP A 136 2.03 4.28 2.06
CA ASP A 136 1.38 4.44 0.78
C ASP A 136 1.35 5.94 0.50
N HIS A 137 1.95 6.37 -0.60
CA HIS A 137 1.79 7.73 -1.08
C HIS A 137 0.86 7.71 -2.29
N ILE A 138 -0.19 8.52 -2.23
CA ILE A 138 -1.13 8.68 -3.34
C ILE A 138 -1.01 10.10 -3.84
N PHE A 139 -0.71 10.22 -5.12
CA PHE A 139 -0.72 11.47 -5.85
C PHE A 139 -1.94 11.46 -6.76
N VAL A 140 -2.72 12.54 -6.76
CA VAL A 140 -3.91 12.66 -7.62
C VAL A 140 -3.76 13.89 -8.51
N GLY A 141 -4.08 13.73 -9.78
CA GLY A 141 -4.12 14.79 -10.79
C GLY A 141 -5.43 14.72 -11.60
N GLY A 142 -5.81 15.82 -12.23
CA GLY A 142 -6.95 15.78 -13.16
C GLY A 142 -8.34 15.76 -12.56
N VAL A 143 -8.48 16.05 -11.26
CA VAL A 143 -9.78 16.08 -10.57
C VAL A 143 -10.77 17.02 -11.26
N ALA A 144 -10.29 18.12 -11.85
CA ALA A 144 -11.11 19.04 -12.63
C ALA A 144 -11.81 18.38 -13.85
N ASN A 145 -11.23 17.33 -14.42
CA ASN A 145 -11.84 16.59 -15.53
C ASN A 145 -13.10 15.85 -15.08
N LEU A 146 -13.19 15.41 -13.82
CA LEU A 146 -14.39 14.78 -13.27
C LEU A 146 -15.57 15.76 -13.26
N ALA A 147 -15.32 17.01 -12.87
CA ALA A 147 -16.35 18.05 -12.85
C ALA A 147 -16.91 18.38 -14.25
N GLY A 148 -16.09 18.19 -15.29
CA GLY A 148 -16.47 18.42 -16.68
C GLY A 148 -17.12 17.22 -17.36
N GLU A 149 -17.14 16.05 -16.72
CA GLU A 149 -17.66 14.81 -17.30
C GLU A 149 -19.19 14.76 -17.21
N GLN A 150 -19.85 14.71 -18.37
CA GLN A 150 -21.32 14.73 -18.47
C GLN A 150 -21.93 13.37 -18.17
N ALA A 151 -21.14 12.29 -18.25
CA ALA A 151 -21.59 10.95 -17.93
C ALA A 151 -21.78 10.70 -16.43
N PHE A 152 -21.29 11.59 -15.56
CA PHE A 152 -21.42 11.46 -14.12
C PHE A 152 -22.60 12.26 -13.56
N GLU A 153 -23.47 11.57 -12.82
CA GLU A 153 -24.52 12.20 -12.05
C GLU A 153 -23.95 12.84 -10.77
N ARG A 154 -24.74 13.70 -10.14
CA ARG A 154 -24.34 14.42 -8.92
C ARG A 154 -23.89 13.48 -7.80
N ASP A 155 -24.57 12.36 -7.63
CA ASP A 155 -24.30 11.41 -6.55
C ASP A 155 -22.98 10.68 -6.80
N THR A 156 -22.72 10.26 -8.05
CA THR A 156 -21.41 9.73 -8.47
C THR A 156 -20.28 10.73 -8.23
N LEU A 157 -20.46 12.00 -8.62
CA LEU A 157 -19.45 13.03 -8.41
C LEU A 157 -19.17 13.24 -6.92
N SER A 158 -20.21 13.32 -6.10
CA SER A 158 -20.08 13.47 -4.65
C SER A 158 -19.29 12.30 -4.05
N ARG A 159 -19.63 11.06 -4.44
CA ARG A 159 -18.93 9.86 -4.00
C ARG A 159 -17.47 9.83 -4.45
N LEU A 160 -17.17 10.26 -5.68
CA LEU A 160 -15.81 10.37 -6.18
C LEU A 160 -15.00 11.41 -5.39
N TYR A 161 -15.55 12.58 -5.08
CA TYR A 161 -14.87 13.58 -4.26
C TYR A 161 -14.60 13.09 -2.84
N GLU A 162 -15.57 12.43 -2.20
CA GLU A 162 -15.37 11.78 -0.90
C GLU A 162 -14.24 10.75 -0.95
N THR A 163 -14.21 9.95 -2.02
CA THR A 163 -13.16 8.93 -2.21
C THR A 163 -11.79 9.60 -2.34
N LEU A 164 -11.68 10.67 -3.14
CA LEU A 164 -10.44 11.42 -3.38
C LEU A 164 -9.90 12.11 -2.10
N GLU A 165 -10.78 12.55 -1.21
CA GLU A 165 -10.40 13.17 0.07
C GLU A 165 -9.83 12.17 1.08
N HIS A 166 -10.23 10.89 0.97
CA HIS A 166 -9.83 9.86 1.92
C HIS A 166 -8.84 8.87 1.29
N GLN A 167 -7.58 8.95 1.71
CA GLN A 167 -6.51 8.08 1.21
C GLN A 167 -6.86 6.58 1.28
N LYS A 168 -7.52 6.14 2.36
CA LYS A 168 -7.95 4.74 2.50
C LYS A 168 -8.98 4.32 1.45
N GLU A 169 -9.90 5.21 1.08
CA GLU A 169 -10.90 4.93 0.04
C GLU A 169 -10.24 4.91 -1.34
N MET A 170 -9.30 5.82 -1.61
CA MET A 170 -8.47 5.76 -2.82
C MET A 170 -7.67 4.47 -2.91
N LEU A 171 -7.08 4.01 -1.81
CA LEU A 171 -6.40 2.72 -1.78
C LEU A 171 -7.34 1.60 -2.14
N GLN A 172 -8.55 1.56 -1.58
CA GLN A 172 -9.53 0.52 -1.90
C GLN A 172 -10.01 0.57 -3.35
N LEU A 173 -10.18 1.78 -3.90
CA LEU A 173 -10.54 1.98 -5.31
C LEU A 173 -9.44 1.45 -6.25
N LEU A 174 -8.17 1.62 -5.85
CA LEU A 174 -6.98 1.22 -6.60
C LEU A 174 -6.41 -0.15 -6.20
N ALA A 175 -6.94 -0.79 -5.14
CA ALA A 175 -6.37 -1.98 -4.49
C ALA A 175 -6.41 -3.25 -5.34
N SER A 176 -6.96 -3.16 -6.55
CA SER A 176 -7.15 -4.29 -7.45
C SER A 176 -5.99 -4.40 -8.43
N THR A 177 -4.77 -4.66 -7.96
CA THR A 177 -3.64 -5.10 -8.81
C THR A 177 -2.40 -5.50 -8.01
N LEU A 178 -2.20 -6.81 -7.86
CA LEU A 178 -0.87 -7.41 -7.69
C LEU A 178 -0.56 -8.48 -8.76
N ASP A 179 -1.50 -8.74 -9.68
CA ASP A 179 -1.38 -9.57 -10.90
C ASP A 179 -2.76 -9.50 -11.60
N PRO A 180 -2.96 -9.18 -12.91
CA PRO A 180 -2.05 -9.01 -14.07
C PRO A 180 -1.54 -7.56 -14.30
N PRO A 181 -0.64 -7.29 -15.28
CA PRO A 181 0.01 -5.97 -15.49
C PRO A 181 -0.93 -4.77 -15.66
N VAL A 182 -2.16 -5.02 -16.12
CA VAL A 182 -3.24 -4.04 -16.18
C VAL A 182 -4.52 -4.68 -15.68
N SER A 183 -5.22 -3.98 -14.80
CA SER A 183 -6.56 -4.33 -14.32
C SER A 183 -7.53 -3.24 -14.71
N VAL A 184 -8.74 -3.65 -15.08
CA VAL A 184 -9.82 -2.74 -15.44
C VAL A 184 -11.03 -3.14 -14.63
N ARG A 185 -11.57 -2.18 -13.85
CA ARG A 185 -12.84 -2.33 -13.14
C ARG A 185 -13.90 -1.46 -13.79
N ILE A 186 -15.06 -2.05 -14.08
CA ILE A 186 -16.11 -1.37 -14.84
C ILE A 186 -17.44 -1.43 -14.09
N GLY A 187 -17.92 -0.25 -13.69
CA GLY A 187 -19.28 -0.03 -13.24
C GLY A 187 -19.73 -0.97 -12.12
N SER A 188 -20.51 -1.99 -12.46
CA SER A 188 -21.09 -2.95 -11.52
C SER A 188 -20.07 -3.81 -10.75
N GLU A 189 -18.79 -3.71 -11.09
CA GLU A 189 -17.70 -4.33 -10.34
C GLU A 189 -17.26 -3.49 -9.11
N HIS A 190 -17.83 -2.30 -8.93
CA HIS A 190 -17.67 -1.50 -7.73
C HIS A 190 -18.73 -1.88 -6.68
N ASP A 191 -18.32 -1.96 -5.41
CA ASP A 191 -19.22 -2.35 -4.30
C ASP A 191 -20.31 -1.29 -4.02
N SER A 192 -20.03 -0.03 -4.37
CA SER A 192 -20.95 1.10 -4.23
C SER A 192 -21.74 1.31 -5.53
N GLN A 193 -23.07 1.37 -5.42
CA GLN A 193 -23.96 1.65 -6.55
C GLN A 193 -23.69 3.02 -7.17
N ASP A 194 -23.26 3.99 -6.37
CA ASP A 194 -22.94 5.35 -6.81
C ASP A 194 -21.74 5.39 -7.76
N LEU A 195 -20.94 4.31 -7.81
CA LEU A 195 -19.79 4.13 -8.69
C LEU A 195 -20.10 3.27 -9.93
N HIS A 196 -21.34 2.85 -10.16
CA HIS A 196 -21.68 2.01 -11.32
C HIS A 196 -21.50 2.70 -12.69
N SER A 197 -21.42 4.04 -12.70
CA SER A 197 -21.09 4.83 -13.90
C SER A 197 -19.58 5.06 -14.07
N VAL A 198 -18.77 4.62 -13.10
CA VAL A 198 -17.31 4.81 -13.04
C VAL A 198 -16.59 3.57 -13.57
N SER A 199 -15.46 3.82 -14.22
CA SER A 199 -14.47 2.82 -14.56
C SER A 199 -13.10 3.24 -14.06
N VAL A 200 -12.34 2.24 -13.61
CA VAL A 200 -10.99 2.41 -13.09
C VAL A 200 -10.06 1.50 -13.86
N VAL A 201 -9.07 2.09 -14.54
CA VAL A 201 -7.98 1.36 -15.20
C VAL A 201 -6.73 1.52 -14.35
N VAL A 202 -6.10 0.42 -13.98
CA VAL A 202 -4.89 0.40 -13.16
C VAL A 202 -3.78 -0.35 -13.88
N ALA A 203 -2.61 0.25 -14.02
CA ALA A 203 -1.40 -0.39 -14.50
C ALA A 203 -0.35 -0.43 -13.37
N GLY A 204 0.15 -1.62 -13.05
CA GLY A 204 1.18 -1.80 -12.02
C GLY A 204 2.60 -1.52 -12.55
N PHE A 205 3.50 -1.09 -11.68
CA PHE A 205 4.94 -0.99 -11.95
C PHE A 205 5.76 -1.42 -10.73
N SER A 206 6.96 -1.97 -10.95
CA SER A 206 7.84 -2.43 -9.86
C SER A 206 9.26 -1.90 -10.06
N PRO A 207 9.66 -0.81 -9.36
CA PRO A 207 10.99 -0.23 -9.49
C PRO A 207 12.09 -1.08 -8.81
N GLY A 208 12.14 -2.38 -9.10
CA GLY A 208 13.07 -3.33 -8.50
C GLY A 208 12.79 -3.57 -7.02
N ALA A 209 13.82 -3.45 -6.18
CA ALA A 209 13.71 -3.68 -4.74
C ALA A 209 13.07 -2.51 -3.96
N ASN A 210 12.72 -1.41 -4.62
CA ASN A 210 12.35 -0.14 -3.99
C ASN A 210 10.86 0.00 -3.68
N GLY A 211 10.03 -0.93 -4.11
CA GLY A 211 8.59 -0.85 -3.86
C GLY A 211 7.73 -1.49 -4.93
N LEU A 212 6.44 -1.27 -4.79
CA LEU A 212 5.44 -1.54 -5.81
C LEU A 212 4.65 -0.25 -6.01
N GLY A 213 4.28 0.04 -7.25
CA GLY A 213 3.44 1.20 -7.54
C GLY A 213 2.37 0.85 -8.57
N SER A 214 1.41 1.75 -8.70
CA SER A 214 0.40 1.65 -9.74
C SER A 214 -0.03 3.02 -10.24
N VAL A 215 -0.39 3.06 -11.51
CA VAL A 215 -1.01 4.21 -12.18
C VAL A 215 -2.48 3.89 -12.38
N GLY A 216 -3.35 4.64 -11.73
CA GLY A 216 -4.80 4.55 -11.84
C GLY A 216 -5.39 5.67 -12.69
N ILE A 217 -6.37 5.36 -13.52
CA ILE A 217 -7.15 6.32 -14.31
C ILE A 217 -8.61 6.09 -14.01
N ILE A 218 -9.32 7.18 -13.67
CA ILE A 218 -10.71 7.17 -13.22
C ILE A 218 -11.53 7.99 -14.20
N GLY A 219 -12.44 7.31 -14.88
CA GLY A 219 -13.26 7.87 -15.95
C GLY A 219 -14.64 7.21 -16.03
N PRO A 220 -15.49 7.61 -16.99
CA PRO A 220 -16.79 7.01 -17.18
C PRO A 220 -16.67 5.60 -17.77
N THR A 221 -17.72 4.79 -17.61
CA THR A 221 -17.80 3.44 -18.21
C THR A 221 -17.62 3.43 -19.74
N ARG A 222 -17.92 4.53 -20.41
CA ARG A 222 -17.75 4.73 -21.85
C ARG A 222 -16.55 5.65 -22.16
N MET A 223 -15.34 5.18 -21.89
CA MET A 223 -14.10 5.87 -22.25
C MET A 223 -13.34 5.18 -23.39
N ASP A 224 -12.33 5.86 -23.94
CA ASP A 224 -11.40 5.28 -24.93
C ASP A 224 -10.40 4.35 -24.21
N TYR A 225 -10.82 3.12 -23.93
CA TYR A 225 -10.00 2.15 -23.21
C TYR A 225 -8.67 1.85 -23.89
N GLU A 226 -8.59 1.90 -25.23
CA GLU A 226 -7.34 1.66 -25.96
C GLU A 226 -6.31 2.74 -25.62
N ARG A 227 -6.71 4.02 -25.72
CA ARG A 227 -5.87 5.16 -25.35
C ARG A 227 -5.53 5.17 -23.86
N VAL A 228 -6.50 4.89 -23.01
CA VAL A 228 -6.34 4.91 -21.54
C VAL A 228 -5.37 3.83 -21.08
N ILE A 229 -5.55 2.58 -21.53
CA ILE A 229 -4.66 1.45 -21.20
C ILE A 229 -3.25 1.69 -21.76
N ALA A 230 -3.13 2.20 -22.99
CA ALA A 230 -1.83 2.51 -23.59
C ALA A 230 -1.08 3.59 -22.79
N THR A 231 -1.78 4.64 -22.36
CA THR A 231 -1.21 5.74 -21.57
C THR A 231 -0.77 5.26 -20.19
N ALA A 232 -1.63 4.51 -19.48
CA ALA A 232 -1.31 3.94 -18.18
C ALA A 232 -0.05 3.06 -18.23
N ASN A 233 0.02 2.16 -19.22
CA ASN A 233 1.18 1.30 -19.43
C ASN A 233 2.46 2.09 -19.75
N ALA A 234 2.37 3.08 -20.64
CA ALA A 234 3.53 3.88 -21.02
C ALA A 234 4.13 4.60 -19.82
N VAL A 235 3.28 5.19 -18.96
CA VAL A 235 3.71 5.91 -17.75
C VAL A 235 4.19 4.94 -16.67
N ALA A 236 3.52 3.81 -16.46
CA ALA A 236 3.95 2.78 -15.52
C ALA A 236 5.38 2.28 -15.84
N ARG A 237 5.67 1.96 -17.11
CA ARG A 237 7.03 1.56 -17.53
C ARG A 237 8.06 2.67 -17.41
N MET A 238 7.66 3.92 -17.64
CA MET A 238 8.57 5.07 -17.46
C MET A 238 8.94 5.23 -15.99
N LEU A 239 7.96 5.19 -15.09
CA LEU A 239 8.19 5.25 -13.64
C LEU A 239 9.04 4.08 -13.16
N GLU A 240 8.80 2.87 -13.68
CA GLU A 240 9.63 1.70 -13.41
C GLU A 240 11.09 1.92 -13.80
N ALA A 241 11.33 2.44 -15.00
CA ALA A 241 12.67 2.71 -15.51
C ALA A 241 13.38 3.82 -14.71
N THR A 242 12.70 4.91 -14.40
CA THR A 242 13.32 6.06 -13.69
C THR A 242 13.56 5.77 -12.21
N LEU A 243 12.65 5.08 -11.53
CA LEU A 243 12.77 4.77 -10.10
C LEU A 243 13.56 3.48 -9.81
N GLY A 244 13.74 2.62 -10.82
CA GLY A 244 14.49 1.37 -10.71
C GLY A 244 16.00 1.50 -10.93
N VAL A 245 16.51 2.67 -11.34
CA VAL A 245 17.95 2.92 -11.39
C VAL A 245 18.43 3.16 -9.95
N PRO A 246 19.37 2.37 -9.42
CA PRO A 246 19.97 2.69 -8.13
C PRO A 246 20.70 4.03 -8.26
N ASP A 247 20.43 4.97 -7.36
CA ASP A 247 21.22 6.19 -7.20
C ASP A 247 22.70 5.79 -7.14
N ALA A 248 23.43 6.02 -8.23
CA ALA A 248 24.87 5.95 -8.24
C ALA A 248 25.38 7.23 -7.57
N SER A 249 25.50 7.20 -6.24
CA SER A 249 26.18 8.22 -5.45
C SER A 249 27.01 7.57 -4.36
#